data_AF-A0A4P9WXQ9-F1
#
_entry.id   AF-A0A4P9WXQ9-F1
#
_cell.length_a   1.000
_cell.length_b   1.000
_cell.length_c   1.000
_cell.angle_alpha   90.00
_cell.angle_beta   90.00
_cell.angle_gamma   90.00
#
_symmetry.space_group_name_H-M   'P 1'
#
loop_
_entity.id
_entity.type
_entity.pdbx_description
1 polymer ?
#
loop_
_entity_poly.entity_id
_entity_poly.type
_entity_poly.pdbx_seq_one_letter_code
_entity_poly.pdbx_strand_id
1 'polypeptide(L)'
;PTVPLPTSLLIVGLFWLTTVLNNLAMSFQVSVPLQIVFRCGNVLGSMVVGRLWMKRRYAPAHIGSVLVLTLGVVVFTIATQSTSSHQARDALAESTSEGESLVSFAIGVGLMLASLGVTAVLGTLQERTYQRYATPWTEALFSTHALALPLFWLLRHDIRAKWVEMHALAIRGQAGLAGAAVSRLPGRPMILDLLPPRHASPIPPLWIAMVVNVVTQYVCIAGVAQLNGMLASVHVNMILTVRKFASLVISLVLFHHPITPAHGWGGGLVVLGTLGVIFSQWQQFSYKQSLARATNLVVADPSP
;
A
#
# COMPACT_ATOMS: atom_id res chain seq x y z
N PRO A 1 0.07 -27.88 10.03
CA PRO A 1 0.06 -26.76 9.06
C PRO A 1 0.28 -27.32 7.66
N THR A 2 -0.54 -26.93 6.70
CA THR A 2 -0.45 -27.39 5.30
C THR A 2 0.77 -26.81 4.58
N VAL A 3 1.25 -25.65 5.01
CA VAL A 3 2.46 -24.99 4.50
C VAL A 3 3.68 -25.38 5.35
N PRO A 4 4.83 -25.72 4.72
CA PRO A 4 6.07 -25.98 5.45
C PRO A 4 6.54 -24.76 6.26
N LEU A 5 6.99 -25.00 7.49
CA LEU A 5 7.58 -23.99 8.37
C LEU A 5 8.65 -23.09 7.70
N PRO A 6 9.64 -23.60 6.92
CA PRO A 6 10.65 -22.72 6.33
C PRO A 6 10.06 -21.74 5.31
N THR A 7 9.02 -22.13 4.57
CA THR A 7 8.33 -21.25 3.61
C THR A 7 7.56 -20.16 4.34
N SER A 8 6.85 -20.52 5.41
CA SER A 8 6.13 -19.56 6.24
C SER A 8 7.08 -18.57 6.92
N LEU A 9 8.22 -19.03 7.44
CA LEU A 9 9.25 -18.17 8.03
C LEU A 9 9.85 -17.21 7.01
N LEU A 10 10.10 -17.66 5.78
CA LEU A 10 10.59 -16.78 4.70
C LEU A 10 9.57 -15.68 4.36
N ILE A 11 8.28 -16.01 4.23
CA ILE A 11 7.21 -15.04 3.97
C ILE A 11 7.13 -13.99 5.09
N VAL A 12 7.20 -14.45 6.34
CA VAL A 12 7.17 -13.57 7.53
C VAL A 12 8.39 -12.66 7.57
N GLY A 13 9.58 -13.21 7.31
CA GLY A 13 10.83 -12.43 7.26
C GLY A 13 10.80 -11.36 6.17
N LEU A 14 10.29 -11.68 4.97
CA LEU A 14 10.13 -10.71 3.89
C LEU A 14 9.07 -9.66 4.22
N PHE A 15 7.95 -10.03 4.83
CA PHE A 15 6.92 -9.09 5.27
C PHE A 15 7.45 -8.10 6.33
N TRP A 16 8.20 -8.62 7.31
CA TRP A 16 8.87 -7.80 8.30
C TRP A 16 9.89 -6.86 7.66
N LEU A 17 10.73 -7.36 6.76
CA LEU A 17 11.72 -6.56 6.05
C LEU A 17 11.06 -5.44 5.24
N THR A 18 9.99 -5.74 4.51
CA THR A 18 9.19 -4.73 3.80
C THR A 18 8.67 -3.67 4.78
N THR A 19 8.17 -4.08 5.95
CA THR A 19 7.63 -3.15 6.95
C THR A 19 8.73 -2.25 7.53
N VAL A 20 9.89 -2.81 7.87
CA VAL A 20 11.04 -2.06 8.37
C VAL A 20 11.55 -1.07 7.33
N LEU A 21 11.75 -1.49 6.08
CA LEU A 21 12.22 -0.60 5.01
C LEU A 21 11.24 0.55 4.74
N ASN A 22 9.94 0.28 4.70
CA ASN A 22 8.93 1.33 4.51
C ASN A 22 8.86 2.30 5.68
N ASN A 23 8.98 1.79 6.92
CA ASN A 23 8.97 2.63 8.12
C ASN A 23 10.24 3.46 8.25
N LEU A 24 11.39 2.87 7.94
CA LEU A 24 12.67 3.56 7.93
C LEU A 24 12.71 4.64 6.86
N ALA A 25 12.10 4.42 5.69
CA ALA A 25 12.04 5.45 4.65
C ALA A 25 11.28 6.72 5.09
N MET A 26 10.38 6.63 6.08
CA MET A 26 9.72 7.82 6.67
C MET A 26 10.66 8.69 7.51
N SER A 27 11.73 8.14 8.07
CA SER A 27 12.70 8.96 8.83
C SER A 27 13.53 9.88 7.93
N PHE A 28 13.57 9.60 6.62
CA PHE A 28 14.33 10.34 5.62
C PHE A 28 13.50 11.41 4.89
N GLN A 29 12.50 12.00 5.58
CA GLN A 29 11.62 13.07 5.08
C GLN A 29 10.84 12.72 3.80
N VAL A 30 10.66 11.44 3.50
CA VAL A 30 9.87 11.05 2.34
C VAL A 30 8.38 11.24 2.62
N SER A 31 7.73 12.07 1.80
CA SER A 31 6.31 12.36 1.93
C SER A 31 5.43 11.12 1.71
N VAL A 32 4.32 11.04 2.44
CA VAL A 32 3.33 9.95 2.31
C VAL A 32 2.79 9.80 0.86
N PRO A 33 2.52 10.90 0.12
CA PRO A 33 2.19 10.79 -1.30
C PRO A 33 3.32 10.16 -2.13
N LEU A 34 4.59 10.49 -1.89
CA LEU A 34 5.71 9.89 -2.61
C LEU A 34 5.77 8.36 -2.42
N GLN A 35 5.44 7.87 -1.23
CA GLN A 35 5.30 6.41 -0.99
C GLN A 35 4.22 5.77 -1.83
N ILE A 36 3.13 6.48 -2.11
CA ILE A 36 2.05 5.95 -2.96
C ILE A 36 2.59 5.75 -4.37
N VAL A 37 3.37 6.69 -4.91
CA VAL A 37 4.04 6.54 -6.22
C VAL A 37 4.94 5.33 -6.26
N PHE A 38 5.86 5.19 -5.29
CA PHE A 38 6.73 4.02 -5.25
C PHE A 38 5.94 2.73 -5.07
N ARG A 39 4.86 2.72 -4.28
CA ARG A 39 4.01 1.54 -4.12
C ARG A 39 3.28 1.15 -5.40
N CYS A 40 2.97 2.09 -6.31
CA CYS A 40 2.42 1.77 -7.63
C CYS A 40 3.41 0.97 -8.50
N GLY A 41 4.71 1.18 -8.27
CA GLY A 41 5.76 0.37 -8.89
C GLY A 41 5.68 -1.12 -8.52
N ASN A 42 4.95 -1.52 -7.46
CA ASN A 42 4.83 -2.93 -7.08
C ASN A 42 4.08 -3.73 -8.13
N VAL A 43 3.16 -3.10 -8.86
CA VAL A 43 2.45 -3.74 -9.97
C VAL A 43 3.46 -4.13 -11.05
N LEU A 44 4.32 -3.20 -11.45
CA LEU A 44 5.40 -3.43 -12.42
C LEU A 44 6.42 -4.45 -11.89
N GLY A 45 6.87 -4.30 -10.65
CA GLY A 45 7.80 -5.22 -10.01
C GLY A 45 7.26 -6.65 -9.98
N SER A 46 5.97 -6.83 -9.68
CA SER A 46 5.33 -8.16 -9.67
C SER A 46 5.19 -8.74 -11.07
N MET A 47 4.98 -7.91 -12.10
CA MET A 47 5.02 -8.39 -13.49
C MET A 47 6.41 -8.88 -13.87
N VAL A 48 7.46 -8.13 -13.50
CA VAL A 48 8.86 -8.51 -13.76
C VAL A 48 9.22 -9.79 -13.03
N VAL A 49 8.99 -9.86 -11.71
CA VAL A 49 9.27 -11.06 -10.91
C VAL A 49 8.41 -12.24 -11.38
N GLY A 50 7.14 -12.03 -11.73
CA GLY A 50 6.27 -13.07 -12.27
C GLY A 50 6.75 -13.60 -13.63
N ARG A 51 7.35 -12.75 -14.48
CA ARG A 51 7.96 -13.17 -15.74
C ARG A 51 9.26 -13.94 -15.51
N LEU A 52 10.13 -13.46 -14.63
CA LEU A 52 11.42 -14.09 -14.32
C LEU A 52 11.26 -15.42 -13.58
N TRP A 53 10.36 -15.49 -12.60
CA TRP A 53 10.25 -16.63 -11.69
C TRP A 53 9.13 -17.61 -12.06
N MET A 54 7.95 -17.13 -12.48
CA MET A 54 6.81 -17.97 -12.86
C MET A 54 6.68 -18.17 -14.39
N LYS A 55 7.61 -17.63 -15.19
CA LYS A 55 7.60 -17.69 -16.67
C LYS A 55 6.28 -17.21 -17.29
N ARG A 56 5.57 -16.30 -16.62
CA ARG A 56 4.30 -15.77 -17.12
C ARG A 56 4.48 -14.87 -18.33
N ARG A 57 3.55 -14.99 -19.27
CA ARG A 57 3.42 -14.09 -20.41
C ARG A 57 2.25 -13.15 -20.17
N TYR A 58 2.49 -11.86 -20.34
CA TYR A 58 1.48 -10.82 -20.23
C TYR A 58 1.20 -10.26 -21.62
N ALA A 59 -0.08 -10.06 -21.95
CA ALA A 59 -0.47 -9.43 -23.21
C ALA A 59 0.04 -7.98 -23.25
N PRO A 60 0.48 -7.47 -24.41
CA PRO A 60 1.00 -6.11 -24.54
C PRO A 60 -0.04 -5.05 -24.12
N ALA A 61 -1.32 -5.27 -24.43
CA ALA A 61 -2.40 -4.38 -23.98
C ALA A 61 -2.53 -4.29 -22.45
N HIS A 62 -2.27 -5.41 -21.75
CA HIS A 62 -2.29 -5.44 -20.28
C HIS A 62 -1.10 -4.65 -19.70
N ILE A 63 0.09 -4.81 -20.28
CA ILE A 63 1.29 -4.04 -19.89
C ILE A 63 1.07 -2.54 -20.15
N GLY A 64 0.55 -2.17 -21.33
CA GLY A 64 0.23 -0.77 -21.66
C GLY A 64 -0.76 -0.14 -20.67
N SER A 65 -1.80 -0.88 -20.28
CA SER A 65 -2.79 -0.40 -19.31
C SER A 65 -2.18 -0.19 -17.91
N VAL A 66 -1.29 -1.09 -17.47
CA VAL A 66 -0.56 -0.94 -16.21
C VAL A 66 0.37 0.28 -16.25
N LEU A 67 1.04 0.54 -17.38
CA LEU A 67 1.89 1.71 -17.54
C LEU A 67 1.08 3.02 -17.46
N VAL A 68 -0.07 3.08 -18.12
CA VAL A 68 -1.00 4.22 -18.06
C VAL A 68 -1.48 4.45 -16.61
N LEU A 69 -1.85 3.39 -15.90
CA LEU A 69 -2.21 3.45 -14.48
C LEU A 69 -1.06 4.03 -13.64
N THR A 70 0.16 3.53 -13.80
CA THR A 70 1.32 4.02 -13.04
C THR A 70 1.61 5.49 -13.35
N LEU A 71 1.52 5.90 -14.62
CA LEU A 71 1.72 7.28 -15.02
C LEU A 71 0.66 8.20 -14.40
N GLY A 72 -0.60 7.77 -14.38
CA GLY A 72 -1.69 8.52 -13.75
C GLY A 72 -1.44 8.79 -12.27
N VAL A 73 -1.02 7.77 -11.51
CA VAL A 73 -0.72 7.96 -10.07
C VAL A 73 0.50 8.85 -9.86
N VAL A 74 1.54 8.74 -10.72
CA VAL A 74 2.71 9.63 -10.68
C VAL A 74 2.30 11.08 -10.90
N VAL A 75 1.57 11.37 -11.97
CA VAL A 75 1.11 12.74 -12.30
C VAL A 75 0.25 13.30 -11.17
N PHE A 76 -0.72 12.52 -10.69
CA PHE A 76 -1.61 12.93 -9.60
C PHE A 76 -0.81 13.26 -8.33
N THR A 77 0.15 12.41 -7.98
CA THR A 77 0.95 12.59 -6.77
C THR A 77 1.86 13.81 -6.86
N ILE A 78 2.50 14.03 -8.01
CA ILE A 78 3.35 15.21 -8.21
C ILE A 78 2.51 16.49 -8.06
N ALA A 79 1.29 16.50 -8.60
CA ALA A 79 0.36 17.63 -8.44
C ALA A 79 -0.03 17.86 -6.96
N THR A 80 -0.18 16.79 -6.18
CA THR A 80 -0.45 16.88 -4.74
C THR A 80 0.76 17.43 -3.98
N GLN A 81 1.97 16.97 -4.32
CA GLN A 81 3.20 17.43 -3.68
C GLN A 81 3.52 18.89 -3.99
N SER A 82 3.35 19.34 -5.24
CA SER A 82 3.60 20.74 -5.61
C SER A 82 2.68 21.69 -4.85
N THR A 83 1.40 21.33 -4.71
CA THR A 83 0.43 22.11 -3.94
C THR A 83 0.77 22.16 -2.45
N SER A 84 1.23 21.03 -1.88
CA SER A 84 1.62 20.94 -0.47
C SER A 84 2.95 21.65 -0.17
N SER A 85 3.88 21.70 -1.13
CA SER A 85 5.18 22.34 -0.98
C SER A 85 5.15 23.85 -1.20
N HIS A 86 4.21 24.40 -1.98
CA HIS A 86 3.96 25.85 -1.96
C HIS A 86 3.52 26.33 -0.57
N GLN A 87 2.70 25.56 0.14
CA GLN A 87 2.23 25.88 1.49
C GLN A 87 3.31 25.70 2.58
N ALA A 88 4.33 24.86 2.33
CA ALA A 88 5.44 24.61 3.25
C ALA A 88 6.70 25.47 2.97
N ARG A 89 6.93 25.89 1.72
CA ARG A 89 8.06 26.76 1.34
C ARG A 89 7.90 28.19 1.88
N ASP A 90 6.67 28.66 2.06
CA ASP A 90 6.41 29.95 2.72
C ASP A 90 6.77 29.95 4.23
N ALA A 91 6.94 28.76 4.84
CA ALA A 91 7.24 28.60 6.27
C ALA A 91 8.71 28.22 6.57
N LEU A 92 9.51 27.86 5.56
CA LEU A 92 10.88 27.32 5.72
C LEU A 92 11.91 28.11 4.87
N ALA A 93 11.81 29.44 4.88
CA ALA A 93 12.82 30.31 4.30
C ALA A 93 14.04 30.53 5.22
N GLU A 94 14.08 29.93 6.41
CA GLU A 94 15.23 30.03 7.32
C GLU A 94 15.79 28.65 7.67
N SER A 95 17.09 28.51 7.41
CA SER A 95 18.03 27.47 7.84
C SER A 95 17.88 26.08 7.22
N THR A 96 18.81 25.70 6.32
CA THR A 96 19.97 24.80 6.61
C THR A 96 20.51 24.15 5.30
N SER A 97 21.84 24.06 5.18
CA SER A 97 22.66 23.18 4.30
C SER A 97 21.93 22.31 3.27
N GLU A 98 21.89 22.76 2.01
CA GLU A 98 21.24 22.04 0.89
C GLU A 98 21.83 20.63 0.64
N GLY A 99 23.11 20.40 0.97
CA GLY A 99 23.83 19.15 0.68
C GLY A 99 23.42 17.93 1.52
N GLU A 100 23.13 18.11 2.82
CA GLU A 100 22.74 16.99 3.70
C GLU A 100 21.30 16.52 3.48
N SER A 101 20.43 17.44 3.03
CA SER A 101 19.02 17.15 2.72
C SER A 101 18.88 16.22 1.51
N LEU A 102 19.71 16.41 0.47
CA LEU A 102 19.68 15.63 -0.76
C LEU A 102 20.16 14.19 -0.55
N VAL A 103 21.23 13.99 0.23
CA VAL A 103 21.75 12.64 0.54
C VAL A 103 20.72 11.85 1.36
N SER A 104 20.12 12.48 2.38
CA SER A 104 19.07 11.86 3.19
C SER A 104 17.86 11.46 2.35
N PHE A 105 17.41 12.34 1.47
CA PHE A 105 16.32 12.06 0.54
C PHE A 105 16.65 10.92 -0.44
N ALA A 106 17.87 10.90 -1.00
CA ALA A 106 18.33 9.85 -1.90
C ALA A 106 18.37 8.47 -1.21
N ILE A 107 18.81 8.41 0.05
CA ILE A 107 18.76 7.20 0.88
C ILE A 107 17.30 6.76 1.07
N GLY A 108 16.39 7.68 1.40
CA GLY A 108 14.97 7.39 1.53
C GLY A 108 14.36 6.78 0.26
N VAL A 109 14.67 7.34 -0.91
CA VAL A 109 14.26 6.80 -2.22
C VAL A 109 14.87 5.43 -2.47
N GLY A 110 16.16 5.24 -2.15
CA GLY A 110 16.84 3.95 -2.27
C GLY A 110 16.17 2.86 -1.43
N LEU A 111 15.80 3.17 -0.19
CA LEU A 111 15.07 2.25 0.70
C LEU A 111 13.68 1.89 0.14
N MET A 112 12.98 2.84 -0.49
CA MET A 112 11.69 2.56 -1.14
C MET A 112 11.84 1.63 -2.34
N LEU A 113 12.85 1.85 -3.18
CA LEU A 113 13.17 0.97 -4.30
C LEU A 113 13.55 -0.44 -3.84
N ALA A 114 14.33 -0.55 -2.75
CA ALA A 114 14.63 -1.85 -2.15
C ALA A 114 13.34 -2.54 -1.64
N SER A 115 12.50 -1.80 -0.92
CA SER A 115 11.23 -2.33 -0.39
C SER A 115 10.28 -2.79 -1.50
N LEU A 116 10.32 -2.13 -2.66
CA LEU A 116 9.53 -2.45 -3.85
C LEU A 116 9.89 -3.84 -4.38
N GLY A 117 11.18 -4.13 -4.51
CA GLY A 117 11.68 -5.44 -4.93
C GLY A 117 11.30 -6.54 -3.95
N VAL A 118 11.50 -6.30 -2.65
CA VAL A 118 11.13 -7.25 -1.58
C VAL A 118 9.62 -7.53 -1.60
N THR A 119 8.80 -6.49 -1.79
CA THR A 119 7.34 -6.62 -1.84
C THR A 119 6.86 -7.39 -3.07
N ALA A 120 7.48 -7.18 -4.23
CA ALA A 120 7.18 -7.95 -5.44
C ALA A 120 7.52 -9.44 -5.25
N VAL A 121 8.67 -9.75 -4.67
CA VAL A 121 9.07 -11.12 -4.31
C VAL A 121 8.07 -11.73 -3.32
N LEU A 122 7.74 -11.02 -2.25
CA LEU A 122 6.77 -11.46 -1.25
C LEU A 122 5.42 -11.82 -1.88
N GLY A 123 4.86 -10.96 -2.72
CA GLY A 123 3.58 -11.20 -3.39
C GLY A 123 3.61 -12.45 -4.27
N THR A 124 4.68 -12.64 -5.04
CA THR A 124 4.83 -13.84 -5.89
C THR A 124 5.02 -15.13 -5.08
N LEU A 125 5.72 -15.07 -3.93
CA LEU A 125 5.88 -16.22 -3.03
C LEU A 125 4.56 -16.58 -2.34
N GLN A 126 3.78 -15.59 -1.94
CA GLN A 126 2.44 -15.81 -1.38
C GLN A 126 1.54 -16.49 -2.42
N GLU A 127 1.47 -15.95 -3.63
CA GLU A 127 0.72 -16.54 -4.74
C GLU A 127 1.12 -18.00 -5.00
N ARG A 128 2.43 -18.28 -5.06
CA ARG A 128 2.93 -19.64 -5.33
C ARG A 128 2.59 -20.61 -4.19
N THR A 129 2.65 -20.14 -2.95
CA THR A 129 2.28 -20.93 -1.77
C THR A 129 0.80 -21.29 -1.80
N TYR A 130 -0.07 -20.32 -2.08
CA TYR A 130 -1.51 -20.56 -2.23
C TYR A 130 -1.82 -21.56 -3.34
N GLN A 131 -1.16 -21.46 -4.50
CA GLN A 131 -1.35 -22.40 -5.62
C GLN A 131 -0.83 -23.81 -5.31
N ARG A 132 0.30 -23.93 -4.58
CA ARG A 132 0.95 -25.22 -4.32
C ARG A 132 0.27 -26.01 -3.20
N TYR A 133 -0.16 -25.34 -2.14
CA TYR A 133 -0.65 -25.99 -0.93
C TYR A 133 -2.16 -25.85 -0.72
N ALA A 134 -2.86 -25.12 -1.60
CA ALA A 134 -4.30 -24.86 -1.53
C ALA A 134 -4.75 -24.41 -0.12
N THR A 135 -3.89 -23.64 0.54
CA THR A 135 -4.03 -23.31 1.96
C THR A 135 -5.21 -22.35 2.16
N PRO A 136 -6.11 -22.61 3.12
CA PRO A 136 -7.15 -21.68 3.46
C PRO A 136 -6.53 -20.36 3.96
N TRP A 137 -7.07 -19.23 3.52
CA TRP A 137 -6.54 -17.90 3.84
C TRP A 137 -6.47 -17.63 5.35
N THR A 138 -7.34 -18.25 6.15
CA THR A 138 -7.35 -18.17 7.61
C THR A 138 -6.13 -18.82 8.25
N GLU A 139 -5.71 -19.99 7.75
CA GLU A 139 -4.51 -20.69 8.22
C GLU A 139 -3.24 -19.91 7.85
N ALA A 140 -3.18 -19.38 6.62
CA ALA A 140 -2.08 -18.54 6.17
C ALA A 140 -2.00 -17.24 6.99
N LEU A 141 -3.14 -16.61 7.29
CA LEU A 141 -3.22 -15.41 8.11
C LEU A 141 -2.75 -15.68 9.54
N PHE A 142 -3.26 -16.73 10.19
CA PHE A 142 -2.85 -17.14 11.53
C PHE A 142 -1.36 -17.44 11.59
N SER A 143 -0.85 -18.25 10.66
CA SER A 143 0.56 -18.63 10.61
C SER A 143 1.47 -17.41 10.46
N THR A 144 1.11 -16.45 9.59
CA THR A 144 1.91 -15.25 9.37
C THR A 144 1.97 -14.37 10.62
N HIS A 145 0.84 -14.19 11.33
CA HIS A 145 0.78 -13.33 12.52
C HIS A 145 1.40 -13.99 13.74
N ALA A 146 1.11 -15.27 13.98
CA ALA A 146 1.68 -16.02 15.10
C ALA A 146 3.21 -16.12 14.99
N LEU A 147 3.73 -16.38 13.78
CA LEU A 147 5.18 -16.45 13.54
C LEU A 147 5.86 -15.07 13.51
N ALA A 148 5.11 -13.98 13.33
CA ALA A 148 5.64 -12.63 13.42
C ALA A 148 5.84 -12.17 14.89
N LEU A 149 5.12 -12.75 15.87
CA LEU A 149 5.19 -12.37 17.29
C LEU A 149 6.63 -12.36 17.86
N PRO A 150 7.47 -13.39 17.65
CA PRO A 150 8.84 -13.38 18.12
C PRO A 150 9.69 -12.26 17.50
N LEU A 151 9.38 -11.84 16.27
CA LEU A 151 10.12 -10.80 15.56
C LEU A 151 9.90 -9.41 16.17
N PHE A 152 8.74 -9.16 16.81
CA PHE A 152 8.50 -7.92 17.54
C PHE A 152 9.42 -7.73 18.75
N TRP A 153 9.99 -8.82 19.27
CA TRP A 153 10.98 -8.74 20.34
C TRP A 153 12.25 -7.99 19.91
N LEU A 154 12.62 -8.02 18.63
CA LEU A 154 13.75 -7.26 18.10
C LEU A 154 13.44 -5.76 18.08
N LEU A 155 12.18 -5.39 17.81
CA LEU A 155 11.72 -4.00 17.78
C LEU A 155 11.30 -3.47 19.15
N ARG A 156 11.51 -4.24 20.23
CA ARG A 156 11.03 -3.88 21.58
C ARG A 156 11.51 -2.50 22.05
N HIS A 157 12.72 -2.11 21.65
CA HIS A 157 13.31 -0.83 22.07
C HIS A 157 12.60 0.34 21.39
N ASP A 158 12.38 0.27 20.08
CA ASP A 158 11.66 1.29 19.32
C ASP A 158 10.18 1.39 19.75
N ILE A 159 9.55 0.23 19.98
CA ILE A 159 8.15 0.16 20.45
C ILE A 159 8.02 0.82 21.83
N ARG A 160 8.94 0.53 22.76
CA ARG A 160 8.93 1.15 24.09
C ARG A 160 9.14 2.65 24.02
N ALA A 161 10.07 3.13 23.18
CA ALA A 161 10.29 4.56 22.99
C ALA A 161 9.04 5.26 22.46
N LYS A 162 8.40 4.70 21.41
CA LYS A 162 7.16 5.26 20.84
C LYS A 162 5.96 5.16 21.79
N TRP A 163 5.89 4.10 22.59
CA TRP A 163 4.87 3.95 23.63
C TRP A 163 4.97 5.05 24.68
N VAL A 164 6.18 5.31 25.20
CA VAL A 164 6.41 6.37 26.20
C VAL A 164 6.09 7.74 25.61
N GLU A 165 6.51 8.00 24.38
CA GLU A 165 6.21 9.24 23.66
C GLU A 165 4.69 9.43 23.48
N MET A 166 3.97 8.40 23.02
CA MET A 166 2.52 8.44 22.84
C MET A 166 1.78 8.58 24.17
N HIS A 167 2.20 7.89 25.22
CA HIS A 167 1.57 7.98 26.54
C HIS A 167 1.80 9.35 27.17
N ALA A 168 3.02 9.89 27.05
CA ALA A 168 3.35 11.25 27.47
C ALA A 168 2.52 12.29 26.69
N LEU A 169 2.33 12.12 25.38
CA LEU A 169 1.50 12.99 24.54
C LEU A 169 -0.01 12.81 24.81
N ALA A 170 -0.46 11.60 25.15
CA ALA A 170 -1.84 11.33 25.50
C ALA A 170 -2.23 12.00 26.82
N ILE A 171 -1.32 11.97 27.80
CA ILE A 171 -1.49 12.63 29.10
C ILE A 171 -1.27 14.15 28.99
N ARG A 172 -0.21 14.62 28.31
CA ARG A 172 0.01 16.06 28.06
C ARG A 172 -1.03 16.65 27.12
N GLY A 173 -1.63 15.86 26.24
CA GLY A 173 -2.73 16.25 25.35
C GLY A 173 -4.04 16.54 26.09
N GLN A 174 -4.21 16.05 27.33
CA GLN A 174 -5.24 16.51 28.26
C GLN A 174 -4.93 17.92 28.84
N ALA A 175 -3.66 18.35 28.80
CA ALA A 175 -3.20 19.68 29.19
C ALA A 175 -2.71 20.49 27.97
N GLY A 176 -3.63 20.86 27.08
CA GLY A 176 -3.50 22.11 26.31
C GLY A 176 -2.72 22.14 24.97
N LEU A 177 -1.99 21.10 24.53
CA LEU A 177 -1.13 21.24 23.32
C LEU A 177 -1.46 20.32 22.13
N ALA A 178 -2.26 19.25 22.32
CA ALA A 178 -2.84 18.52 21.19
C ALA A 178 -3.93 19.34 20.47
N GLY A 179 -4.44 20.40 21.11
CA GLY A 179 -5.25 21.43 20.45
C GLY A 179 -4.40 22.36 19.57
N ALA A 180 -3.23 22.80 20.05
CA ALA A 180 -2.40 23.80 19.38
C ALA A 180 -1.54 23.25 18.22
N ALA A 181 -1.06 22.01 18.31
CA ALA A 181 -0.32 21.35 17.22
C ALA A 181 -1.27 20.89 16.09
N VAL A 182 -2.50 20.48 16.44
CA VAL A 182 -3.54 20.10 15.47
C VAL A 182 -4.24 21.33 14.87
N SER A 183 -4.34 22.45 15.60
CA SER A 183 -4.84 23.72 15.06
C SER A 183 -3.86 24.47 14.16
N ARG A 184 -2.61 23.99 14.03
CA ARG A 184 -1.59 24.55 13.13
C ARG A 184 -1.43 23.75 11.84
N LEU A 185 -2.17 22.66 11.65
CA LEU A 185 -2.26 21.98 10.36
C LEU A 185 -3.29 22.71 9.47
N PRO A 186 -2.91 23.16 8.26
CA PRO A 186 -3.89 23.65 7.30
C PRO A 186 -4.81 22.47 6.92
N GLY A 187 -6.10 22.60 7.25
CA GLY A 187 -7.10 21.53 7.11
C GLY A 187 -7.32 20.76 8.41
N ARG A 188 -8.33 21.15 9.19
CA ARG A 188 -8.81 20.37 10.34
C ARG A 188 -9.21 18.97 9.82
N PRO A 189 -8.61 17.87 10.30
CA PRO A 189 -9.14 16.56 9.98
C PRO A 189 -10.54 16.43 10.58
N MET A 190 -11.57 16.30 9.75
CA MET A 190 -12.95 16.03 10.16
C MET A 190 -13.07 14.81 11.11
N ILE A 191 -12.11 13.88 11.06
CA ILE A 191 -11.98 12.77 12.02
C ILE A 191 -11.87 13.24 13.48
N LEU A 192 -11.31 14.42 13.73
CA LEU A 192 -11.23 14.99 15.08
C LEU A 192 -12.58 15.52 15.58
N ASP A 193 -13.49 15.90 14.67
CA ASP A 193 -14.86 16.32 15.00
C ASP A 193 -15.81 15.10 15.12
N LEU A 194 -15.40 13.94 14.58
CA LEU A 194 -16.07 12.65 14.76
C LEU A 194 -15.71 11.97 16.09
N LEU A 195 -14.64 12.41 16.75
CA LEU A 195 -14.27 11.92 18.08
C LEU A 195 -15.15 12.61 19.15
N PRO A 196 -15.64 11.87 20.15
CA PRO A 196 -16.52 12.43 21.17
C PRO A 196 -15.86 13.64 21.87
N PRO A 197 -16.64 14.69 22.20
CA PRO A 197 -16.11 15.91 22.78
C PRO A 197 -15.31 15.62 24.05
N ARG A 198 -14.20 16.35 24.19
CA ARG A 198 -13.10 16.22 25.18
C ARG A 198 -13.51 16.14 26.66
N HIS A 199 -14.80 16.31 26.96
CA HIS A 199 -15.35 16.46 28.30
C HIS A 199 -16.07 15.21 28.81
N ALA A 200 -16.18 14.13 28.01
CA ALA A 200 -17.01 12.97 28.37
C ALA A 200 -16.30 11.59 28.29
N SER A 201 -15.02 11.49 27.92
CA SER A 201 -14.33 10.19 27.83
C SER A 201 -13.13 10.10 28.78
N PRO A 202 -13.10 9.12 29.72
CA PRO A 202 -11.95 8.88 30.60
C PRO A 202 -10.72 8.31 29.87
N ILE A 203 -10.84 7.99 28.58
CA ILE A 203 -9.78 7.38 27.77
C ILE A 203 -9.20 8.44 26.82
N PRO A 204 -7.87 8.61 26.74
CA PRO A 204 -7.26 9.59 25.84
C PRO A 204 -7.55 9.28 24.35
N PRO A 205 -7.83 10.31 23.52
CA PRO A 205 -8.31 10.15 22.15
C PRO A 205 -7.32 9.42 21.21
N LEU A 206 -6.02 9.45 21.52
CA LEU A 206 -5.00 8.71 20.76
C LEU A 206 -5.17 7.19 20.87
N TRP A 207 -5.66 6.69 22.01
CA TRP A 207 -5.94 5.25 22.17
C TRP A 207 -7.10 4.80 21.30
N ILE A 208 -8.14 5.62 21.19
CA ILE A 208 -9.28 5.36 20.31
C ILE A 208 -8.80 5.31 18.86
N ALA A 209 -8.00 6.28 18.42
CA ALA A 209 -7.42 6.30 17.08
C ALA A 209 -6.54 5.07 16.80
N MET A 210 -5.73 4.64 17.77
CA MET A 210 -4.90 3.44 17.66
C MET A 210 -5.76 2.17 17.47
N VAL A 211 -6.81 2.01 18.27
CA VAL A 211 -7.73 0.85 18.18
C VAL A 211 -8.41 0.84 16.81
N VAL A 212 -8.94 1.97 16.35
CA VAL A 212 -9.57 2.08 15.02
C VAL A 212 -8.59 1.72 13.91
N ASN A 213 -7.34 2.18 14.00
CA ASN A 213 -6.28 1.84 13.05
C ASN A 213 -5.99 0.33 13.05
N VAL A 214 -5.86 -0.31 14.22
CA VAL A 214 -5.62 -1.76 14.33
C VAL A 214 -6.76 -2.58 13.72
N VAL A 215 -8.02 -2.24 14.04
CA VAL A 215 -9.20 -2.94 13.49
C VAL A 215 -9.26 -2.79 11.97
N THR A 216 -9.06 -1.57 11.46
CA THR A 216 -9.07 -1.30 10.03
C THR A 216 -7.94 -2.02 9.30
N GLN A 217 -6.75 -2.07 9.90
CA GLN A 217 -5.61 -2.82 9.37
C GLN A 217 -5.88 -4.32 9.33
N TYR A 218 -6.48 -4.89 10.37
CA TYR A 218 -6.85 -6.30 10.38
C TYR A 218 -7.81 -6.64 9.24
N VAL A 219 -8.91 -5.90 9.09
CA VAL A 219 -9.90 -6.10 8.01
C VAL A 219 -9.22 -6.01 6.64
N CYS A 220 -8.35 -5.01 6.48
CA CYS A 220 -7.53 -4.85 5.29
C CYS A 220 -6.66 -6.07 4.99
N ILE A 221 -5.85 -6.52 5.97
CA ILE A 221 -4.89 -7.61 5.78
C ILE A 221 -5.63 -8.93 5.52
N ALA A 222 -6.74 -9.19 6.21
CA ALA A 222 -7.61 -10.33 5.95
C ALA A 222 -8.13 -10.31 4.51
N GLY A 223 -8.61 -9.16 4.03
CA GLY A 223 -9.03 -9.00 2.64
C GLY A 223 -7.91 -9.25 1.63
N VAL A 224 -6.68 -8.78 1.91
CA VAL A 224 -5.52 -9.07 1.05
C VAL A 224 -5.17 -10.57 1.06
N ALA A 225 -5.22 -11.22 2.21
CA ALA A 225 -4.95 -12.66 2.33
C ALA A 225 -5.97 -13.47 1.50
N GLN A 226 -7.24 -13.09 1.54
CA GLN A 226 -8.28 -13.70 0.71
C GLN A 226 -8.03 -13.46 -0.78
N LEU A 227 -7.70 -12.23 -1.18
CA LEU A 227 -7.39 -11.90 -2.59
C LEU A 227 -6.17 -12.67 -3.12
N ASN A 228 -5.12 -12.82 -2.31
CA ASN A 228 -3.93 -13.59 -2.66
C ASN A 228 -4.23 -15.09 -2.90
N GLY A 229 -5.28 -15.63 -2.28
CA GLY A 229 -5.73 -17.00 -2.51
C GLY A 229 -6.51 -17.18 -3.82
N MET A 230 -7.04 -16.09 -4.39
CA MET A 230 -7.94 -16.13 -5.56
C MET A 230 -7.32 -15.54 -6.83
N LEU A 231 -6.41 -14.58 -6.67
CA LEU A 231 -5.86 -13.79 -7.76
C LEU A 231 -4.34 -13.88 -7.81
N ALA A 232 -3.81 -13.55 -8.98
CA ALA A 232 -2.37 -13.40 -9.13
C ALA A 232 -1.85 -12.14 -8.43
N SER A 233 -0.61 -12.20 -7.97
CA SER A 233 0.09 -11.14 -7.24
C SER A 233 0.07 -9.78 -7.96
N VAL A 234 0.16 -9.77 -9.29
CA VAL A 234 0.03 -8.55 -10.10
C VAL A 234 -1.34 -7.88 -9.95
N HIS A 235 -2.43 -8.65 -9.97
CA HIS A 235 -3.80 -8.12 -9.82
C HIS A 235 -4.07 -7.67 -8.41
N VAL A 236 -3.58 -8.41 -7.41
CA VAL A 236 -3.67 -7.99 -6.01
C VAL A 236 -2.98 -6.65 -5.82
N ASN A 237 -1.76 -6.50 -6.34
CA ASN A 237 -1.02 -5.24 -6.24
C ASN A 237 -1.69 -4.09 -7.02
N MET A 238 -2.36 -4.37 -8.13
CA MET A 238 -3.20 -3.38 -8.82
C MET A 238 -4.38 -2.93 -7.93
N ILE A 239 -5.15 -3.85 -7.34
CA ILE A 239 -6.29 -3.53 -6.46
C ILE A 239 -5.81 -2.69 -5.26
N LEU A 240 -4.67 -3.07 -4.67
CA LEU A 240 -4.06 -2.32 -3.57
C LEU A 240 -3.60 -0.92 -3.97
N THR A 241 -3.17 -0.76 -5.22
CA THR A 241 -2.79 0.54 -5.78
C THR A 241 -4.02 1.43 -5.95
N VAL A 242 -5.09 0.91 -6.55
CA VAL A 242 -6.37 1.61 -6.71
C VAL A 242 -6.94 2.03 -5.34
N ARG A 243 -6.91 1.16 -4.34
CA ARG A 243 -7.37 1.49 -2.98
C ARG A 243 -6.58 2.65 -2.35
N LYS A 244 -5.25 2.62 -2.44
CA LYS A 244 -4.39 3.69 -1.89
C LYS A 244 -4.65 5.00 -2.60
N PHE A 245 -4.77 4.96 -3.92
CA PHE A 245 -5.14 6.12 -4.72
C PHE A 245 -6.50 6.68 -4.33
N ALA A 246 -7.54 5.85 -4.22
CA ALA A 246 -8.87 6.28 -3.80
C ALA A 246 -8.85 6.91 -2.40
N SER A 247 -8.08 6.33 -1.47
CA SER A 247 -7.92 6.90 -0.13
C SER A 247 -7.26 8.28 -0.17
N LEU A 248 -6.28 8.49 -1.05
CA LEU A 248 -5.65 9.79 -1.26
C LEU A 248 -6.62 10.80 -1.89
N VAL A 249 -7.41 10.41 -2.88
CA VAL A 249 -8.44 11.29 -3.47
C VAL A 249 -9.46 11.70 -2.43
N ILE A 250 -9.98 10.74 -1.65
CA ILE A 250 -10.91 11.01 -0.54
C ILE A 250 -10.26 11.98 0.45
N SER A 251 -8.99 11.79 0.79
CA SER A 251 -8.24 12.71 1.64
C SER A 251 -8.23 14.13 1.06
N LEU A 252 -7.86 14.32 -0.22
CA LEU A 252 -7.83 15.66 -0.81
C LEU A 252 -9.19 16.36 -0.78
N VAL A 253 -10.27 15.62 -1.03
CA VAL A 253 -11.64 16.13 -0.98
C VAL A 253 -12.03 16.51 0.46
N LEU A 254 -11.77 15.64 1.44
CA LEU A 254 -12.12 15.87 2.85
C LEU A 254 -11.33 17.02 3.49
N PHE A 255 -10.06 17.20 3.12
CA PHE A 255 -9.20 18.25 3.67
C PHE A 255 -9.28 19.57 2.87
N HIS A 256 -10.16 19.65 1.85
CA HIS A 256 -10.30 20.81 0.98
C HIS A 256 -8.98 21.30 0.39
N HIS A 257 -8.09 20.37 0.01
CA HIS A 257 -6.84 20.75 -0.64
C HIS A 257 -7.09 21.36 -2.02
N PRO A 258 -6.29 22.34 -2.46
CA PRO A 258 -6.46 22.96 -3.78
C PRO A 258 -6.30 21.92 -4.89
N ILE A 259 -7.36 21.66 -5.64
CA ILE A 259 -7.33 20.72 -6.76
C ILE A 259 -6.93 21.48 -8.02
N THR A 260 -5.70 21.26 -8.48
CA THR A 260 -5.24 21.78 -9.78
C THR A 260 -5.75 20.91 -10.95
N PRO A 261 -5.80 21.43 -12.19
CA PRO A 261 -6.17 20.65 -13.38
C PRO A 261 -5.32 19.39 -13.59
N ALA A 262 -4.07 19.39 -13.10
CA ALA A 262 -3.18 18.23 -13.15
C ALA A 262 -3.71 17.03 -12.34
N HIS A 263 -4.44 17.26 -11.24
CA HIS A 263 -5.12 16.20 -10.51
C HIS A 263 -6.24 15.56 -11.34
N GLY A 264 -6.95 16.36 -12.15
CA GLY A 264 -7.97 15.86 -13.08
C GLY A 264 -7.38 14.94 -14.14
N TRP A 265 -6.27 15.36 -14.77
CA TRP A 265 -5.53 14.53 -15.73
C TRP A 265 -4.98 13.25 -15.10
N GLY A 266 -4.31 13.35 -13.95
CA GLY A 266 -3.79 12.20 -13.23
C GLY A 266 -4.89 11.21 -12.85
N GLY A 267 -6.02 11.70 -12.34
CA GLY A 267 -7.16 10.88 -11.96
C GLY A 267 -7.82 10.20 -13.15
N GLY A 268 -7.98 10.93 -14.27
CA GLY A 268 -8.47 10.39 -15.53
C GLY A 268 -7.60 9.23 -16.02
N LEU A 269 -6.28 9.38 -16.02
CA LEU A 269 -5.34 8.32 -16.42
C LEU A 269 -5.41 7.09 -15.50
N VAL A 270 -5.60 7.28 -14.18
CA VAL A 270 -5.77 6.15 -13.24
C VAL A 270 -7.03 5.36 -13.55
N VAL A 271 -8.16 6.03 -13.81
CA VAL A 271 -9.42 5.39 -14.19
C VAL A 271 -9.25 4.65 -15.52
N LEU A 272 -8.67 5.31 -16.53
CA LEU A 272 -8.41 4.73 -17.85
C LEU A 272 -7.53 3.49 -17.78
N GLY A 273 -6.42 3.56 -17.06
CA GLY A 273 -5.50 2.44 -16.86
C GLY A 273 -6.17 1.27 -16.12
N THR A 274 -6.95 1.56 -15.08
CA THR A 274 -7.69 0.52 -14.33
C THR A 274 -8.72 -0.19 -15.22
N LEU A 275 -9.52 0.56 -15.97
CA LEU A 275 -10.49 0.00 -16.91
C LEU A 275 -9.81 -0.79 -18.04
N GLY A 276 -8.70 -0.28 -18.57
CA GLY A 276 -7.90 -0.98 -19.59
C GLY A 276 -7.36 -2.32 -19.08
N VAL A 277 -6.90 -2.38 -17.82
CA VAL A 277 -6.49 -3.64 -17.21
C VAL A 277 -7.68 -4.60 -17.10
N ILE A 278 -8.81 -4.15 -16.53
CA ILE A 278 -10.01 -5.00 -16.38
C ILE A 278 -10.45 -5.54 -17.74
N PHE A 279 -10.50 -4.68 -18.76
CA PHE A 279 -10.87 -5.06 -20.12
C PHE A 279 -9.89 -6.07 -20.71
N SER A 280 -8.58 -5.84 -20.58
CA SER A 280 -7.55 -6.78 -21.07
C SER A 280 -7.66 -8.16 -20.42
N GLN A 281 -8.08 -8.22 -19.16
CA GLN A 281 -8.30 -9.46 -18.43
C GLN A 281 -9.58 -10.16 -18.89
N TRP A 282 -10.65 -9.39 -19.08
CA TRP A 282 -11.90 -9.91 -19.62
C TRP A 282 -11.71 -10.50 -21.03
N GLN A 283 -10.94 -9.84 -21.88
CA GLN A 283 -10.60 -10.36 -23.21
C GLN A 283 -9.82 -11.68 -23.11
N GLN A 284 -8.82 -11.78 -22.24
CA GLN A 284 -8.05 -13.02 -22.06
C GLN A 284 -8.93 -14.16 -21.54
N PHE A 285 -9.84 -13.87 -20.61
CA PHE A 285 -10.78 -14.85 -20.09
C PHE A 285 -11.75 -15.33 -21.18
N SER A 286 -12.36 -14.39 -21.91
CA SER A 286 -13.29 -14.67 -23.01
C SER A 286 -12.61 -15.49 -24.11
N TYR A 287 -11.38 -15.15 -24.48
CA TYR A 287 -10.59 -15.89 -25.47
C TYR A 287 -10.34 -17.34 -25.04
N LYS A 288 -9.92 -17.57 -23.79
CA LYS A 288 -9.72 -18.92 -23.25
C LYS A 288 -11.01 -19.72 -23.22
N GLN A 289 -12.13 -19.10 -22.88
CA GLN A 289 -13.43 -19.76 -22.86
C GLN A 289 -13.90 -20.15 -24.27
N SER A 290 -13.72 -19.27 -25.25
CA SER A 290 -14.02 -19.55 -26.65
C SER A 290 -13.16 -20.70 -27.21
N LEU A 291 -11.87 -20.72 -26.88
CA LEU A 291 -10.98 -21.84 -27.23
C LEU A 291 -11.42 -23.15 -26.59
N ALA A 292 -11.73 -23.16 -25.29
CA ALA A 292 -12.20 -24.36 -24.60
C ALA A 292 -13.51 -24.90 -25.20
N ARG A 293 -14.44 -24.02 -25.58
CA ARG A 293 -15.66 -24.42 -26.30
C ARG A 293 -15.36 -24.99 -27.67
N ALA A 294 -14.46 -24.37 -28.44
CA ALA A 294 -14.06 -24.88 -29.75
C ALA A 294 -13.38 -26.26 -29.65
N THR A 295 -12.49 -26.46 -28.67
CA THR A 295 -11.85 -27.76 -28.44
C THR A 295 -12.86 -28.83 -28.00
N ASN A 296 -13.81 -28.50 -27.12
CA ASN A 296 -14.85 -29.44 -26.71
C ASN A 296 -15.80 -29.81 -27.85
N LEU A 297 -16.09 -28.89 -28.77
CA LEU A 297 -16.89 -29.17 -29.97
C LEU A 297 -16.14 -30.09 -30.96
N VAL A 298 -14.81 -29.94 -31.10
CA VAL A 298 -13.98 -30.84 -31.92
C VAL A 298 -13.85 -32.24 -31.32
N VAL A 299 -13.79 -32.36 -29.99
CA VAL A 299 -13.74 -33.67 -29.30
C VAL A 299 -15.12 -34.37 -29.28
N ALA A 300 -16.21 -33.61 -29.34
CA ALA A 300 -17.58 -34.12 -29.39
C ALA A 300 -18.02 -34.57 -30.79
N ASP A 301 -17.21 -34.35 -31.83
CA ASP A 301 -17.43 -34.87 -33.19
C ASP A 301 -16.43 -35.98 -33.54
N PRO A 302 -16.53 -37.19 -32.95
CA PRO A 302 -15.87 -38.35 -33.48
C PRO A 302 -16.76 -38.95 -34.59
N SER A 303 -16.85 -38.29 -35.75
CA SER A 303 -17.45 -38.96 -36.91
C SER A 303 -16.45 -39.97 -37.50
N PRO A 304 -16.86 -41.24 -37.68
CA PRO A 304 -16.04 -42.34 -38.22
C PRO A 304 -15.68 -42.19 -39.70
#